data_AF-A0A2W4RBS8-F1
#
_entry.id   AF-A0A2W4RBS8-F1
#
_cell.length_a   1.000
_cell.length_b   1.000
_cell.length_c   1.000
_cell.angle_alpha   90.00
_cell.angle_beta   90.00
_cell.angle_gamma   90.00
#
_symmetry.space_group_name_H-M   'P 1'
#
loop_
_entity.id
_entity.type
_entity.pdbx_description
1 polymer ?
#
loop_
_entity_poly.entity_id
_entity_poly.type
_entity_poly.pdbx_seq_one_letter_code
_entity_poly.pdbx_strand_id
1 'polypeptide(L)'
;MKDFFVFDEDDKKLWIGFAVAALIFIIAFSLYAGQPFREIERAAFFLLEDILPGYVIFKLFLGHLNISDNKIADRIIVSFGLSFMTMDVPFFLLKYFRPYEDNTDEKAWGSINDSLLTFILLVLVIGIAFGVKYYQNKKKAPA
;
A
#
# COMPACT_ATOMS: atom_id res chain seq x y z
N MET A 1 18.23 -18.48 -1.00
CA MET A 1 16.92 -18.16 -0.39
C MET A 1 16.98 -17.10 0.72
N LYS A 2 18.13 -16.53 1.08
CA LYS A 2 18.25 -15.71 2.30
C LYS A 2 17.74 -14.27 2.21
N ASP A 3 17.45 -13.73 1.03
CA ASP A 3 17.26 -12.28 0.86
C ASP A 3 16.09 -11.95 -0.08
N PHE A 4 14.87 -12.37 0.28
CA PHE A 4 13.65 -12.04 -0.49
C PHE A 4 13.26 -10.56 -0.40
N PHE A 5 13.61 -9.92 0.71
CA PHE A 5 13.24 -8.55 1.04
C PHE A 5 14.35 -7.93 1.90
N VAL A 6 15.42 -7.47 1.25
CA VAL A 6 16.54 -6.82 1.94
C VAL A 6 16.29 -5.33 2.01
N PHE A 7 16.25 -4.82 3.22
CA PHE A 7 16.06 -3.41 3.50
C PHE A 7 17.41 -2.68 3.37
N ASP A 8 17.56 -1.86 2.33
CA ASP A 8 18.77 -1.13 2.01
C ASP A 8 18.77 0.30 2.58
N GLU A 9 19.81 1.08 2.30
CA GLU A 9 19.93 2.44 2.81
C GLU A 9 18.90 3.41 2.19
N ASP A 10 18.55 3.21 0.92
CA ASP A 10 17.54 4.01 0.24
C ASP A 10 16.14 3.73 0.83
N ASP A 11 15.86 2.48 1.21
CA ASP A 11 14.63 2.13 1.94
C ASP A 11 14.57 2.85 3.29
N LYS A 12 15.67 2.86 4.05
CA LYS A 12 15.74 3.60 5.33
C LYS A 12 15.42 5.07 5.12
N LYS A 13 16.04 5.71 4.13
CA LYS A 13 15.81 7.13 3.84
C LYS A 13 14.36 7.40 3.41
N LEU A 14 13.78 6.54 2.58
CA LEU A 14 12.38 6.62 2.17
C LEU A 14 11.44 6.56 3.38
N TRP A 15 11.59 5.55 4.24
CA TRP A 15 10.69 5.35 5.38
C TRP A 15 10.88 6.42 6.47
N ILE A 16 12.11 6.90 6.68
CA ILE A 16 12.36 8.06 7.54
C ILE A 16 11.68 9.30 6.96
N GLY A 17 11.77 9.53 5.64
CA GLY A 17 11.08 10.62 4.96
C GLY A 17 9.57 10.59 5.20
N PHE A 18 8.94 9.42 5.04
CA PHE A 18 7.53 9.23 5.34
C PHE A 18 7.19 9.46 6.82
N ALA A 19 8.02 8.97 7.75
CA ALA A 19 7.81 9.18 9.18
C ALA A 19 7.87 10.67 9.57
N VAL A 20 8.85 11.41 9.03
CA VAL A 20 8.98 12.85 9.24
C VAL A 20 7.79 13.61 8.65
N ALA A 21 7.40 13.28 7.41
CA ALA A 21 6.24 13.90 6.77
C ALA A 21 4.95 13.62 7.55
N ALA A 22 4.73 12.36 7.96
CA ALA A 22 3.59 11.97 8.77
C ALA A 22 3.56 12.73 10.10
N LEU A 23 4.69 12.86 10.79
CA LEU A 23 4.78 13.62 12.04
C LEU A 23 4.40 15.09 11.86
N ILE A 24 4.89 15.73 10.79
CA ILE A 24 4.54 17.12 10.46
C ILE A 24 3.03 17.25 10.25
N PHE A 25 2.43 16.36 9.45
CA PHE A 25 0.99 16.37 9.21
C PHE A 25 0.19 16.14 10.48
N ILE A 26 0.56 15.15 11.29
CA ILE A 26 -0.11 14.83 12.55
C ILE A 26 -0.12 16.07 13.46
N ILE A 27 1.03 16.76 13.61
CA ILE A 27 1.12 17.96 14.43
C ILE A 27 0.25 19.09 13.85
N ALA A 28 0.40 19.39 12.56
CA ALA A 28 -0.32 20.48 11.91
C ALA A 28 -1.85 20.29 12.00
N PHE A 29 -2.35 19.10 11.66
CA PHE A 29 -3.77 18.81 11.72
C PHE A 29 -4.30 18.63 13.14
N SER A 30 -3.51 18.11 14.07
CA SER A 30 -3.91 18.06 15.50
C SER A 30 -4.07 19.46 16.09
N LEU A 31 -3.18 20.40 15.75
CA LEU A 31 -3.28 21.80 16.17
C LEU A 31 -4.51 22.47 15.56
N TYR A 32 -4.79 22.22 14.28
CA TYR A 32 -5.98 22.74 13.60
C TYR A 32 -7.29 22.18 14.18
N ALA A 33 -7.34 20.88 14.45
CA ALA A 33 -8.55 20.20 14.92
C ALA A 33 -8.80 20.33 16.44
N GLY A 34 -7.85 20.86 17.21
CA GLY A 34 -7.94 20.98 18.67
C GLY A 34 -7.98 19.64 19.41
N GLN A 35 -7.64 18.54 18.74
CA GLN A 35 -7.64 17.19 19.30
C GLN A 35 -6.27 16.55 19.08
N PRO A 36 -5.42 16.43 20.12
CA PRO A 36 -4.14 15.78 19.98
C PRO A 36 -4.33 14.28 19.65
N PHE A 37 -3.49 13.77 18.75
CA PHE A 37 -3.39 12.34 18.38
C PHE A 37 -4.48 11.74 17.50
N ARG A 38 -5.58 12.45 17.21
CA ARG A 38 -6.63 11.98 16.27
C ARG A 38 -6.08 11.62 14.88
N GLU A 39 -5.05 12.35 14.46
CA GLU A 39 -4.50 12.22 13.11
C GLU A 39 -3.48 11.07 12.98
N ILE A 40 -3.08 10.45 14.10
CA ILE A 40 -2.15 9.30 14.09
C ILE A 40 -2.78 8.13 13.34
N GLU A 41 -4.03 7.79 13.65
CA GLU A 41 -4.73 6.68 13.02
C GLU A 41 -4.84 6.89 11.50
N ARG A 42 -5.22 8.11 11.09
CA ARG A 42 -5.35 8.48 9.67
C ARG A 42 -4.01 8.41 8.94
N ALA A 43 -2.94 8.90 9.55
CA ALA A 43 -1.60 8.80 8.99
C ALA A 43 -1.13 7.35 8.87
N ALA A 44 -1.47 6.50 9.85
CA ALA A 44 -1.16 5.07 9.78
C ALA A 44 -1.93 4.37 8.66
N PHE A 45 -3.24 4.62 8.52
CA PHE A 45 -4.03 4.09 7.41
C PHE A 45 -3.49 4.52 6.05
N PHE A 46 -3.18 5.81 5.89
CA PHE A 46 -2.56 6.34 4.67
C PHE A 46 -1.27 5.58 4.31
N LEU A 47 -0.36 5.38 5.27
CA LEU A 47 0.88 4.65 5.00
C LEU A 47 0.64 3.17 4.66
N LEU A 48 -0.33 2.53 5.30
CA LEU A 48 -0.65 1.12 5.08
C LEU A 48 -1.41 0.88 3.76
N GLU A 49 -2.27 1.79 3.35
CA GLU A 49 -3.12 1.64 2.15
C GLU A 49 -2.45 2.23 0.91
N ASP A 50 -1.90 3.44 1.02
CA ASP A 50 -1.49 4.24 -0.16
C ASP A 50 0.01 4.14 -0.46
N ILE A 51 0.81 3.63 0.47
CA ILE A 51 2.27 3.54 0.32
C ILE A 51 2.76 2.10 0.39
N LEU A 52 2.34 1.34 1.40
CA LEU A 52 2.91 0.02 1.68
C LEU A 52 2.74 -1.00 0.53
N PRO A 53 1.54 -1.26 -0.03
CA PRO A 53 1.40 -2.28 -1.08
C PRO A 53 2.18 -1.91 -2.34
N GLY A 54 2.13 -0.64 -2.75
CA GLY A 54 2.95 -0.14 -3.85
C GLY A 54 4.46 -0.30 -3.62
N TYR A 55 4.95 0.03 -2.42
CA TYR A 55 6.35 -0.16 -2.04
C TYR A 55 6.76 -1.64 -2.05
N VAL A 56 5.91 -2.53 -1.54
CA VAL A 56 6.17 -3.98 -1.55
C VAL A 56 6.32 -4.47 -2.99
N ILE A 57 5.41 -4.09 -3.89
CA ILE A 57 5.49 -4.47 -5.31
C ILE A 57 6.75 -3.89 -5.95
N PHE A 58 7.06 -2.61 -5.70
CA PHE A 58 8.29 -2.00 -6.19
C PHE A 58 9.51 -2.80 -5.74
N LYS A 59 9.62 -3.08 -4.44
CA LYS A 59 10.79 -3.79 -3.90
C LYS A 59 10.92 -5.20 -4.45
N LEU A 60 9.82 -5.93 -4.57
CA LEU A 60 9.83 -7.31 -5.04
C LEU A 60 10.14 -7.41 -6.54
N PHE A 61 9.62 -6.52 -7.37
CA PHE A 61 9.67 -6.66 -8.83
C PHE A 61 10.55 -5.63 -9.52
N LEU A 62 10.58 -4.41 -9.02
CA LEU A 62 11.16 -3.24 -9.68
C LEU A 62 12.36 -2.64 -8.95
N GLY A 63 12.84 -3.23 -7.85
CA GLY A 63 13.94 -2.70 -7.05
C GLY A 63 15.30 -2.57 -7.76
N HIS A 64 15.38 -3.04 -9.01
CA HIS A 64 16.54 -2.89 -9.88
C HIS A 64 16.41 -1.72 -10.88
N LEU A 65 15.24 -1.09 -10.98
CA LEU A 65 15.01 0.07 -11.83
C LEU A 65 15.69 1.30 -11.22
N ASN A 66 16.46 2.02 -12.05
CA ASN A 66 16.92 3.38 -11.77
C ASN A 66 16.40 4.24 -12.91
N ILE A 67 15.41 5.09 -12.63
CA ILE A 67 14.76 5.94 -13.64
C ILE A 67 15.47 7.30 -13.69
N SER A 68 15.90 7.79 -12.54
CA SER A 68 16.64 9.05 -12.37
C SER A 68 17.84 8.89 -11.44
N ASP A 69 18.62 9.97 -11.31
CA ASP A 69 19.70 10.06 -10.33
C ASP A 69 19.19 10.04 -8.88
N ASN A 70 17.90 10.34 -8.66
CA ASN A 70 17.27 10.32 -7.34
C ASN A 70 16.44 9.04 -7.14
N LYS A 71 17.13 7.96 -6.74
CA LYS A 71 16.51 6.65 -6.48
C LYS A 71 15.40 6.68 -5.43
N ILE A 72 15.49 7.59 -4.45
CA ILE A 72 14.47 7.70 -3.39
C ILE A 72 13.19 8.29 -3.98
N ALA A 73 13.29 9.34 -4.81
CA ALA A 73 12.15 9.92 -5.50
C ALA A 73 11.48 8.92 -6.44
N ASP A 74 12.28 8.17 -7.22
CA ASP A 74 11.76 7.10 -8.09
C ASP A 74 10.98 6.07 -7.29
N ARG A 75 11.55 5.59 -6.16
CA ARG A 75 10.88 4.65 -5.26
C ARG A 75 9.55 5.21 -4.77
N ILE A 76 9.49 6.47 -4.33
CA ILE A 76 8.26 7.08 -3.84
C ILE A 76 7.20 7.16 -4.95
N ILE A 77 7.56 7.73 -6.11
CA ILE A 77 6.62 7.98 -7.20
C ILE A 77 6.07 6.66 -7.76
N VAL A 78 6.95 5.70 -8.02
CA VAL A 78 6.52 4.40 -8.57
C VAL A 78 5.73 3.61 -7.53
N SER A 79 6.14 3.62 -6.26
CA SER A 79 5.37 2.96 -5.20
C SER A 79 3.97 3.57 -5.08
N PHE A 80 3.86 4.89 -5.07
CA PHE A 80 2.55 5.56 -5.00
C PHE A 80 1.67 5.21 -6.20
N GLY A 81 2.20 5.27 -7.42
CA GLY A 81 1.47 4.88 -8.63
C GLY A 81 1.04 3.41 -8.63
N LEU A 82 1.90 2.50 -8.13
CA LEU A 82 1.55 1.09 -7.98
C LEU A 82 0.46 0.88 -6.94
N SER A 83 0.51 1.59 -5.81
CA SER A 83 -0.52 1.52 -4.77
C SER A 83 -1.86 1.98 -5.33
N PHE A 84 -1.90 3.14 -5.98
CA PHE A 84 -3.13 3.65 -6.60
C PHE A 84 -3.75 2.65 -7.58
N MET A 85 -2.93 2.05 -8.45
CA MET A 85 -3.42 1.08 -9.43
C MET A 85 -3.86 -0.26 -8.83
N THR A 86 -3.34 -0.63 -7.65
CA THR A 86 -3.60 -1.96 -7.04
C THR A 86 -4.55 -1.91 -5.85
N MET A 87 -4.76 -0.74 -5.26
CA MET A 87 -5.67 -0.50 -4.13
C MET A 87 -6.86 0.34 -4.58
N ASP A 88 -6.63 1.60 -4.96
CA ASP A 88 -7.71 2.57 -5.22
C ASP A 88 -8.58 2.19 -6.42
N VAL A 89 -7.96 1.82 -7.54
CA VAL A 89 -8.71 1.45 -8.75
C VAL A 89 -9.59 0.22 -8.50
N PRO A 90 -9.08 -0.91 -7.96
CA PRO A 90 -9.93 -2.04 -7.59
C PRO A 90 -10.98 -1.71 -6.54
N PHE A 91 -10.64 -0.94 -5.51
CA PHE A 91 -11.60 -0.53 -4.48
C PHE A 91 -12.76 0.29 -5.07
N PHE A 92 -12.44 1.25 -5.94
CA PHE A 92 -13.44 2.02 -6.68
C PHE A 92 -14.32 1.11 -7.54
N LEU A 93 -13.73 0.17 -8.29
CA LEU A 93 -14.50 -0.78 -9.11
C LEU A 93 -15.41 -1.67 -8.25
N LEU A 94 -14.93 -2.18 -7.11
CA LEU A 94 -15.75 -2.99 -6.20
C LEU A 94 -16.92 -2.19 -5.63
N LYS A 95 -16.72 -0.91 -5.33
CA LYS A 95 -17.81 -0.01 -4.91
C LYS A 95 -18.78 0.29 -6.05
N TYR A 96 -18.28 0.51 -7.26
CA TYR A 96 -19.08 0.82 -8.44
C TYR A 96 -19.95 -0.37 -8.89
N PHE A 97 -19.40 -1.58 -8.83
CA PHE A 97 -20.10 -2.83 -9.18
C PHE A 97 -20.96 -3.38 -8.04
N ARG A 98 -20.89 -2.79 -6.83
CA ARG A 98 -21.81 -3.15 -5.75
C ARG A 98 -23.23 -2.87 -6.24
N PRO A 99 -24.12 -3.87 -6.31
CA PRO A 99 -25.48 -3.63 -6.76
C PRO A 99 -26.11 -2.56 -5.87
N TYR A 100 -26.62 -1.49 -6.50
CA TYR A 100 -27.46 -0.51 -5.82
C TYR A 100 -28.68 -1.25 -5.24
N GLU A 101 -29.10 -0.78 -4.06
CA GLU A 101 -30.00 -1.35 -3.04
C GLU A 101 -31.25 -2.15 -3.48
N ASP A 102 -31.59 -2.24 -4.77
CA ASP A 102 -32.91 -2.71 -5.22
C ASP A 102 -33.00 -4.17 -5.71
N ASN A 103 -31.92 -4.96 -5.85
CA ASN A 103 -32.07 -6.25 -6.58
C ASN A 103 -31.32 -7.51 -6.11
N THR A 104 -30.59 -7.54 -4.99
CA THR A 104 -30.01 -8.83 -4.51
C THR A 104 -29.68 -8.81 -3.02
N ASP A 105 -30.06 -9.88 -2.32
CA ASP A 105 -29.67 -10.28 -0.95
C ASP A 105 -28.77 -9.29 -0.19
N GLU A 106 -29.39 -8.24 0.36
CA GLU A 106 -28.77 -7.17 1.15
C GLU A 106 -27.90 -7.70 2.31
N LYS A 107 -28.18 -8.90 2.81
CA LYS A 107 -27.54 -9.46 4.01
C LYS A 107 -26.07 -9.80 3.83
N ALA A 108 -25.63 -10.18 2.62
CA ALA A 108 -24.24 -10.56 2.38
C ALA A 108 -23.37 -9.31 2.21
N TRP A 109 -23.79 -8.38 1.36
CA TRP A 109 -23.03 -7.17 1.06
C TRP A 109 -23.14 -6.12 2.16
N GLY A 110 -24.27 -5.96 2.85
CA GLY A 110 -24.43 -4.97 3.93
C GLY A 110 -23.50 -5.20 5.14
N SER A 111 -22.91 -6.39 5.26
CA SER A 111 -21.96 -6.74 6.34
C SER A 111 -20.53 -6.25 6.11
N ILE A 112 -20.17 -5.91 4.87
CA ILE A 112 -18.81 -5.48 4.51
C ILE A 112 -18.77 -3.95 4.54
N ASN A 113 -18.16 -3.40 5.58
CA ASN A 113 -17.82 -1.98 5.64
C ASN A 113 -16.58 -1.68 4.79
N ASP A 114 -16.40 -0.40 4.44
CA ASP A 114 -15.31 0.05 3.58
C ASP A 114 -13.92 -0.31 4.14
N SER A 115 -13.73 -0.17 5.45
CA SER A 115 -12.47 -0.50 6.11
C SER A 115 -12.09 -1.98 5.99
N LEU A 116 -13.08 -2.89 6.11
CA LEU A 116 -12.87 -4.32 5.93
C LEU A 116 -12.55 -4.66 4.48
N LEU A 117 -13.24 -4.02 3.53
CA LEU A 117 -12.97 -4.19 2.10
C LEU A 117 -11.53 -3.76 1.76
N THR A 118 -11.12 -2.58 2.22
CA THR A 118 -9.75 -2.07 2.09
C THR A 118 -8.74 -3.05 2.69
N PHE A 119 -8.97 -3.55 3.91
CA PHE A 119 -8.05 -4.47 4.56
C PHE A 119 -7.92 -5.80 3.81
N ILE A 120 -9.02 -6.35 3.31
CA ILE A 120 -9.01 -7.57 2.48
C ILE A 120 -8.20 -7.32 1.20
N LEU A 121 -8.42 -6.19 0.54
CA LEU A 121 -7.68 -5.77 -0.66
C LEU A 121 -6.18 -5.68 -0.38
N LEU A 122 -5.79 -5.03 0.72
CA LEU A 122 -4.39 -4.89 1.13
C LEU A 122 -3.73 -6.26 1.29
N VAL A 123 -4.37 -7.17 2.03
CA VAL A 123 -3.85 -8.53 2.27
C VAL A 123 -3.75 -9.31 0.97
N LEU A 124 -4.75 -9.20 0.08
CA LEU A 124 -4.73 -9.86 -1.23
C LEU A 124 -3.60 -9.34 -2.12
N VAL A 125 -3.45 -8.02 -2.24
CA VAL A 125 -2.42 -7.39 -3.08
C VAL A 125 -1.02 -7.81 -2.62
N ILE A 126 -0.74 -7.66 -1.32
CA ILE A 126 0.55 -8.06 -0.74
C ILE A 126 0.75 -9.58 -0.88
N GLY A 127 -0.27 -10.37 -0.54
CA GLY A 127 -0.20 -11.83 -0.62
C GLY A 127 0.08 -12.35 -2.04
N ILE A 128 -0.60 -11.79 -3.05
CA ILE A 128 -0.38 -12.10 -4.46
C ILE A 128 1.03 -11.67 -4.88
N ALA A 129 1.47 -10.46 -4.52
CA ALA A 129 2.81 -9.98 -4.86
C ALA A 129 3.91 -10.92 -4.34
N PHE A 130 3.83 -11.31 -3.07
CA PHE A 130 4.76 -12.28 -2.49
C PHE A 130 4.62 -13.68 -3.13
N GLY A 131 3.39 -14.17 -3.33
CA GLY A 131 3.14 -15.48 -3.94
C GLY A 131 3.69 -15.59 -5.37
N VAL A 132 3.46 -14.58 -6.19
CA VAL A 132 4.01 -14.49 -7.55
C VAL A 132 5.53 -14.45 -7.52
N LYS A 133 6.14 -13.61 -6.68
CA LYS A 133 7.60 -13.54 -6.58
C LYS A 133 8.20 -14.86 -6.11
N TYR A 134 7.55 -15.51 -5.14
CA TYR A 134 7.97 -16.80 -4.61
C TYR A 134 7.98 -17.86 -5.72
N TYR A 135 6.89 -17.95 -6.48
CA TYR A 135 6.77 -18.89 -7.59
C TYR A 135 7.82 -18.65 -8.69
N GLN A 136 8.07 -17.39 -9.06
CA GLN A 136 9.10 -17.03 -10.04
C GLN A 136 10.51 -17.43 -9.58
N ASN A 137 10.83 -17.21 -8.30
CA ASN A 137 12.13 -17.57 -7.75
C ASN A 137 12.33 -19.10 -7.69
N LYS A 138 11.28 -19.86 -7.36
CA LYS A 138 11.32 -21.33 -7.38
C LYS A 138 11.59 -21.88 -8.78
N LYS A 139 11.02 -21.26 -9.82
CA LYS A 139 11.30 -21.63 -11.22
C LYS A 139 12.72 -21.32 -11.68
N LYS A 140 13.38 -20.31 -11.10
CA LYS A 140 14.72 -19.86 -11.49
C LYS A 140 15.83 -20.59 -10.74
N ALA A 141 15.53 -21.31 -9.66
CA ALA A 141 16.52 -22.14 -8.98
C ALA A 141 16.81 -23.40 -9.82
N PRO A 142 18.06 -23.64 -10.26
CA PRO A 142 18.41 -24.93 -10.83
C PRO A 142 18.19 -26.03 -9.77
N ALA A 143 17.73 -27.19 -10.23
CA ALA A 143 17.48 -28.38 -9.41
C ALA A 143 18.72 -28.82 -8.63
#